data_AF-A0A7S2CUQ7-F1
#
_entry.id   AF-A0A7S2CUQ7-F1
#
_cell.length_a   1.000
_cell.length_b   1.000
_cell.length_c   1.000
_cell.angle_alpha   90.00
_cell.angle_beta   90.00
_cell.angle_gamma   90.00
#
_symmetry.space_group_name_H-M   'P 1'
#
loop_
_entity.id
_entity.type
_entity.pdbx_description
1 polymer ?
#
loop_
_entity_poly.entity_id
_entity_poly.type
_entity_poly.pdbx_seq_one_letter_code
_entity_poly.pdbx_strand_id
1 'polypeptide(L)'
;LHIWSALSRGDPEDALDAVLSLRTPPFATRKSQKAHEMSNFPGLRDPIEFSNCMMVPDADPTKARQFQLEFSGKPIPTSMTLLPSPELATLATRLFRHHLLFLSGARPCKYPQVPALELIQVGQKNPLLRDEVYCQIMKQLETTYQTSVGSKKMTLTWFLLSLCVEMMGPPSPELQNFLEYFLTKRGNDAVLRML
;
A
#
# COMPACT_ATOMS: atom_id res chain seq x y z
N LEU A 1 -17.38 16.85 -16.63
CA LEU A 1 -18.54 17.73 -16.32
C LEU A 1 -19.58 17.05 -15.41
N HIS A 2 -19.85 15.75 -15.53
CA HIS A 2 -20.79 15.03 -14.63
C HIS A 2 -20.25 14.75 -13.21
N ILE A 3 -18.95 14.49 -13.06
CA ILE A 3 -18.32 14.13 -11.76
C ILE A 3 -18.39 15.29 -10.75
N TRP A 4 -18.10 16.52 -11.20
CA TRP A 4 -18.21 17.72 -10.36
C TRP A 4 -19.67 18.05 -9.97
N SER A 5 -20.64 17.70 -10.82
CA SER A 5 -22.08 17.85 -10.52
C SER A 5 -22.58 16.87 -9.45
N ALA A 6 -21.98 15.68 -9.37
CA ALA A 6 -22.30 14.69 -8.33
C ALA A 6 -21.68 15.07 -6.98
N LEU A 7 -20.40 15.50 -6.97
CA LEU A 7 -19.72 16.01 -5.77
C LEU A 7 -20.41 17.24 -5.17
N SER A 8 -21.05 18.09 -5.99
CA SER A 8 -21.76 19.29 -5.54
C SER A 8 -23.07 19.00 -4.78
N ARG A 9 -23.58 17.76 -4.83
CA ARG A 9 -24.84 17.35 -4.19
C ARG A 9 -24.63 16.75 -2.79
N GLY A 10 -23.38 16.61 -2.36
CA GLY A 10 -23.04 16.19 -1.00
C GLY A 10 -23.26 14.70 -0.71
N ASP A 11 -23.56 13.89 -1.73
CA ASP A 11 -23.76 12.45 -1.57
C ASP A 11 -22.57 11.66 -2.17
N PRO A 12 -21.63 11.18 -1.34
CA PRO A 12 -20.41 10.53 -1.81
C PRO A 12 -20.67 9.16 -2.46
N GLU A 13 -21.80 8.50 -2.16
CA GLU A 13 -22.18 7.22 -2.77
C GLU A 13 -22.59 7.39 -4.24
N ASP A 14 -23.38 8.42 -4.58
CA ASP A 14 -23.83 8.71 -5.94
C ASP A 14 -22.68 9.09 -6.89
N ALA A 15 -21.67 9.80 -6.37
CA ALA A 15 -20.48 10.16 -7.15
C ALA A 15 -19.62 8.93 -7.47
N LEU A 16 -19.59 7.94 -6.58
CA LEU A 16 -18.88 6.69 -6.75
C LEU A 16 -19.63 5.75 -7.71
N ASP A 17 -20.95 5.63 -7.58
CA ASP A 17 -21.80 4.81 -8.46
C ASP A 17 -21.85 5.33 -9.91
N ALA A 18 -21.85 6.65 -10.10
CA ALA A 18 -21.76 7.26 -11.43
C ALA A 18 -20.38 7.03 -12.11
N VAL A 19 -19.31 6.88 -11.32
CA VAL A 19 -17.97 6.54 -11.83
C VAL A 19 -17.83 5.04 -12.08
N LEU A 20 -18.45 4.20 -11.25
CA LEU A 20 -18.43 2.74 -11.35
C LEU A 20 -19.31 2.20 -12.49
N SER A 21 -20.42 2.88 -12.82
CA SER A 21 -21.35 2.43 -13.87
C SER A 21 -20.88 2.64 -15.32
N LEU A 22 -19.86 3.47 -15.55
CA LEU A 22 -19.36 3.81 -16.90
C LEU A 22 -18.16 2.97 -17.39
N ARG A 23 -17.62 2.10 -16.53
CA ARG A 23 -16.59 1.10 -16.90
C ARG A 23 -17.09 -0.25 -16.43
N THR A 24 -17.01 -1.31 -17.24
CA THR A 24 -17.00 -2.66 -16.68
C THR A 24 -15.97 -2.67 -15.56
N PRO A 25 -16.36 -2.89 -14.28
CA PRO A 25 -15.41 -2.74 -13.21
C PRO A 25 -14.29 -3.77 -13.48
N PRO A 26 -13.01 -3.35 -13.51
CA PRO A 26 -11.90 -4.22 -13.90
C PRO A 26 -11.81 -5.53 -13.08
N PHE A 27 -12.56 -5.60 -11.99
CA PHE A 27 -12.63 -6.72 -11.05
C PHE A 27 -14.05 -7.31 -10.91
N ALA A 28 -14.89 -7.26 -11.96
CA ALA A 28 -16.28 -7.75 -11.95
C ALA A 28 -16.42 -9.26 -11.63
N THR A 29 -15.39 -10.06 -11.91
CA THR A 29 -15.42 -11.51 -11.70
C THR A 29 -14.50 -11.94 -10.56
N ARG A 30 -14.89 -12.96 -9.80
CA ARG A 30 -14.03 -13.57 -8.76
C ARG A 30 -12.67 -14.01 -9.30
N LYS A 31 -12.61 -14.46 -10.56
CA LYS A 31 -11.36 -14.83 -11.23
C LYS A 31 -10.45 -13.63 -11.43
N SER A 32 -10.98 -12.49 -11.91
CA SER A 32 -10.21 -11.24 -12.04
C SER A 32 -9.78 -10.73 -10.67
N GLN A 33 -10.66 -10.75 -9.67
CA GLN A 33 -10.33 -10.33 -8.30
C GLN A 33 -9.17 -11.14 -7.72
N LYS A 34 -9.23 -12.47 -7.81
CA LYS A 34 -8.15 -13.35 -7.33
C LYS A 34 -6.84 -13.08 -8.05
N ALA A 35 -6.87 -12.84 -9.36
CA ALA A 35 -5.67 -12.56 -10.15
C ALA A 35 -4.95 -11.28 -9.72
N HIS A 36 -5.69 -10.30 -9.18
CA HIS A 36 -5.15 -9.01 -8.73
C HIS A 36 -4.92 -8.93 -7.22
N GLU A 37 -5.05 -10.05 -6.49
CA GLU A 37 -4.57 -10.12 -5.11
C GLU A 37 -3.06 -9.82 -5.07
N MET A 38 -2.62 -9.07 -4.07
CA MET A 38 -1.23 -8.64 -3.95
C MET A 38 -0.24 -9.83 -3.92
N SER A 39 -0.67 -10.99 -3.39
CA SER A 39 0.08 -12.25 -3.40
C SER A 39 0.49 -12.73 -4.79
N ASN A 40 -0.22 -12.29 -5.83
CA ASN A 40 0.00 -12.66 -7.23
C ASN A 40 0.75 -11.58 -8.02
N PHE A 41 1.19 -10.48 -7.38
CA PHE A 41 1.98 -9.44 -8.06
C PHE A 41 3.36 -10.00 -8.46
N PRO A 42 3.69 -10.08 -9.77
CA PRO A 42 4.92 -10.71 -10.22
C PRO A 42 6.19 -9.94 -9.83
N GLY A 43 6.08 -8.65 -9.52
CA GLY A 43 7.23 -7.84 -9.09
C GLY A 43 7.66 -8.08 -7.63
N LEU A 44 6.92 -8.90 -6.87
CA LEU A 44 7.31 -9.26 -5.51
C LEU A 44 8.56 -10.15 -5.51
N ARG A 45 9.47 -9.84 -4.60
CA ARG A 45 10.56 -10.73 -4.20
C ARG A 45 9.97 -12.07 -3.74
N ASP A 46 10.72 -13.14 -3.98
CA ASP A 46 10.43 -14.45 -3.44
C ASP A 46 10.24 -14.36 -1.91
N PRO A 47 9.19 -14.98 -1.35
CA PRO A 47 8.87 -14.85 0.07
C PRO A 47 9.94 -15.47 0.97
N ILE A 48 10.60 -16.54 0.52
CA ILE A 48 11.69 -17.18 1.26
C ILE A 48 12.90 -16.26 1.25
N GLU A 49 13.30 -15.69 0.11
CA GLU A 49 14.38 -14.69 0.06
C GLU A 49 14.09 -13.46 0.93
N PHE A 50 12.83 -12.99 0.92
CA PHE A 50 12.41 -11.88 1.78
C PHE A 50 12.58 -12.25 3.26
N SER A 51 12.20 -13.47 3.66
CA SER A 51 12.22 -13.92 5.05
C SER A 51 13.57 -14.46 5.53
N ASN A 52 14.46 -14.93 4.65
CA ASN A 52 15.71 -15.61 4.97
C ASN A 52 16.70 -14.75 5.77
N CYS A 53 16.61 -13.42 5.71
CA CYS A 53 17.38 -12.55 6.63
C CYS A 53 17.04 -12.78 8.12
N MET A 54 15.96 -13.50 8.43
CA MET A 54 15.53 -13.85 9.78
C MET A 54 16.06 -15.22 10.23
N MET A 55 16.85 -15.92 9.40
CA MET A 55 17.51 -17.21 9.72
C MET A 55 16.55 -18.30 10.22
N VAL A 56 15.47 -18.54 9.48
CA VAL A 56 14.54 -19.66 9.77
C VAL A 56 14.86 -20.81 8.81
N PRO A 57 15.59 -21.86 9.24
CA PRO A 57 15.70 -23.07 8.43
C PRO A 57 14.30 -23.67 8.24
N ASP A 58 13.97 -24.04 7.01
CA ASP A 58 12.66 -24.59 6.60
C ASP A 58 11.47 -23.62 6.70
N ALA A 59 11.67 -22.36 6.31
CA ALA A 59 10.57 -21.40 6.22
C ALA A 59 9.49 -21.89 5.22
N ASP A 60 8.26 -22.05 5.71
CA ASP A 60 7.08 -22.35 4.89
C ASP A 60 6.80 -21.17 3.93
N PRO A 61 6.82 -21.37 2.59
CA PRO A 61 6.58 -20.30 1.61
C PRO A 61 5.27 -19.55 1.82
N THR A 62 4.24 -20.23 2.33
CA THR A 62 2.93 -19.63 2.59
C THR A 62 3.03 -18.64 3.75
N LYS A 63 3.65 -19.05 4.86
CA LYS A 63 3.88 -18.19 6.02
C LYS A 63 4.84 -17.06 5.71
N ALA A 64 5.86 -17.32 4.89
CA ALA A 64 6.79 -16.30 4.45
C ALA A 64 6.09 -15.24 3.58
N ARG A 65 5.19 -15.65 2.66
CA ARG A 65 4.36 -14.72 1.87
C ARG A 65 3.40 -13.93 2.75
N GLN A 66 2.77 -14.59 3.72
CA GLN A 66 1.91 -13.94 4.70
C GLN A 66 2.69 -12.87 5.47
N PHE A 67 3.88 -13.21 5.99
CA PHE A 67 4.77 -12.27 6.64
C PHE A 67 5.21 -11.11 5.72
N GLN A 68 5.41 -11.37 4.43
CA GLN A 68 5.77 -10.35 3.45
C GLN A 68 4.62 -9.35 3.20
N LEU A 69 3.35 -9.77 3.25
CA LEU A 69 2.21 -8.94 2.84
C LEU A 69 1.34 -8.42 3.99
N GLU A 70 1.31 -9.08 5.14
CA GLU A 70 0.54 -8.62 6.29
C GLU A 70 1.22 -7.46 7.01
N PHE A 71 0.42 -6.66 7.73
CA PHE A 71 0.92 -5.57 8.55
C PHE A 71 2.07 -6.00 9.46
N SER A 72 3.11 -5.17 9.54
CA SER A 72 4.20 -5.37 10.49
C SER A 72 4.43 -4.13 11.35
N GLY A 73 4.51 -4.33 12.67
CA GLY A 73 5.01 -3.32 13.61
C GLY A 73 6.53 -3.28 13.73
N LYS A 74 7.24 -4.19 13.06
CA LYS A 74 8.70 -4.34 13.09
C LYS A 74 9.31 -4.00 11.73
N PRO A 75 10.58 -3.55 11.67
CA PRO A 75 11.27 -3.31 10.40
C PRO A 75 11.24 -4.54 9.49
N ILE A 76 11.10 -4.31 8.18
CA ILE A 76 11.24 -5.37 7.19
C ILE A 76 12.71 -5.77 7.01
N PRO A 77 12.98 -7.05 6.71
CA PRO A 77 14.33 -7.58 6.51
C PRO A 77 15.03 -7.07 5.24
N THR A 78 14.29 -6.90 4.14
CA THR A 78 14.79 -6.47 2.83
C THR A 78 13.64 -5.85 2.02
N SER A 79 13.89 -5.42 0.78
CA SER A 79 12.85 -4.87 -0.11
C SER A 79 11.77 -5.90 -0.47
N MET A 80 10.52 -5.44 -0.58
CA MET A 80 9.38 -6.25 -0.98
C MET A 80 9.44 -6.66 -2.45
N THR A 81 10.01 -5.80 -3.30
CA THR A 81 10.20 -5.99 -4.73
C THR A 81 11.66 -6.24 -5.08
N LEU A 82 11.90 -6.72 -6.30
CA LEU A 82 13.25 -6.89 -6.85
C LEU A 82 13.79 -5.53 -7.32
N LEU A 83 14.70 -4.96 -6.55
CA LEU A 83 15.37 -3.70 -6.87
C LEU A 83 16.72 -3.97 -7.56
N PRO A 84 17.15 -3.12 -8.51
CA PRO A 84 18.34 -3.36 -9.32
C PRO A 84 19.66 -3.22 -8.56
N SER A 85 19.65 -2.63 -7.35
CA SER A 85 20.85 -2.48 -6.54
C SER A 85 20.60 -2.70 -5.03
N PRO A 86 21.60 -3.21 -4.29
CA PRO A 86 21.49 -3.41 -2.84
C PRO A 86 21.38 -2.10 -2.06
N GLU A 87 21.87 -0.98 -2.60
CA GLU A 87 21.71 0.36 -2.02
C GLU A 87 20.23 0.77 -2.01
N LEU A 88 19.50 0.48 -3.09
CA LEU A 88 18.05 0.72 -3.15
C LEU A 88 17.29 -0.19 -2.19
N ALA A 89 17.70 -1.46 -2.03
CA ALA A 89 17.12 -2.34 -1.02
C ALA A 89 17.38 -1.83 0.41
N THR A 90 18.58 -1.32 0.68
CA THR A 90 18.92 -0.68 1.97
C THR A 90 18.10 0.59 2.19
N LEU A 91 17.89 1.39 1.14
CA LEU A 91 17.04 2.57 1.20
C LEU A 91 15.58 2.20 1.48
N ALA A 92 15.06 1.17 0.82
CA ALA A 92 13.70 0.67 1.01
C ALA A 92 13.44 0.21 2.46
N THR A 93 14.35 -0.56 3.07
CA THR A 93 14.22 -0.98 4.47
C THR A 93 14.32 0.20 5.43
N ARG A 94 15.15 1.20 5.12
CA ARG A 94 15.27 2.44 5.88
C ARG A 94 13.98 3.26 5.84
N LEU A 95 13.37 3.44 4.66
CA LEU A 95 12.08 4.12 4.50
C LEU A 95 10.98 3.42 5.32
N PHE A 96 10.93 2.09 5.26
CA PHE A 96 9.96 1.35 6.06
C PHE A 96 10.14 1.62 7.56
N ARG A 97 11.36 1.45 8.07
CA ARG A 97 11.69 1.56 9.49
C ARG A 97 11.51 2.98 10.05
N HIS A 98 11.92 3.99 9.28
CA HIS A 98 12.04 5.36 9.76
C HIS A 98 10.88 6.26 9.34
N HIS A 99 10.01 5.80 8.43
CA HIS A 99 8.89 6.59 7.94
C HIS A 99 7.58 5.82 8.07
N LEU A 100 7.44 4.68 7.41
CA LEU A 100 6.16 3.96 7.38
C LEU A 100 5.71 3.41 8.74
N LEU A 101 6.63 2.90 9.58
CA LEU A 101 6.26 2.45 10.93
C LEU A 101 5.69 3.58 11.81
N PHE A 102 6.11 4.82 11.58
CA PHE A 102 5.58 5.98 12.30
C PHE A 102 4.20 6.39 11.76
N LEU A 103 4.07 6.42 10.42
CA LEU A 103 2.84 6.82 9.73
C LEU A 103 1.71 5.80 9.92
N SER A 104 2.04 4.50 9.96
CA SER A 104 1.11 3.42 10.27
C SER A 104 0.76 3.30 11.75
N GLY A 105 1.38 4.12 12.60
CA GLY A 105 1.10 4.13 14.01
C GLY A 105 1.76 3.03 14.83
N ALA A 106 2.55 2.15 14.21
CA ALA A 106 3.34 1.11 14.89
C ALA A 106 4.42 1.70 15.82
N ARG A 107 4.84 2.93 15.56
CA ARG A 107 5.74 3.71 16.42
C ARG A 107 5.11 5.06 16.77
N PRO A 108 5.36 5.59 17.98
CA PRO A 108 4.89 6.91 18.35
C PRO A 108 5.58 7.98 17.49
N CYS A 109 4.80 8.90 16.94
CA CYS A 109 5.29 10.01 16.11
C CYS A 109 4.57 11.30 16.49
N LYS A 110 5.32 12.31 16.91
CA LYS A 110 4.75 13.62 17.27
C LYS A 110 4.38 14.45 16.04
N TYR A 111 5.17 14.34 14.97
CA TYR A 111 5.05 15.15 13.77
C TYR A 111 5.00 14.24 12.53
N PRO A 112 3.86 13.60 12.22
CA PRO A 112 3.74 12.64 11.11
C PRO A 112 3.97 13.28 9.73
N GLN A 113 3.84 14.59 9.59
CA GLN A 113 4.08 15.30 8.33
C GLN A 113 5.55 15.24 7.88
N VAL A 114 6.50 15.16 8.83
CA VAL A 114 7.94 15.12 8.52
C VAL A 114 8.31 13.81 7.80
N PRO A 115 8.03 12.62 8.37
CA PRO A 115 8.32 11.38 7.67
C PRO A 115 7.46 11.18 6.41
N ALA A 116 6.24 11.72 6.35
CA ALA A 116 5.44 11.65 5.13
C ALA A 116 6.14 12.40 3.97
N LEU A 117 6.56 13.65 4.22
CA LEU A 117 7.21 14.48 3.21
C LEU A 117 8.56 13.90 2.78
N GLU A 118 9.39 13.46 3.74
CA GLU A 118 10.69 12.84 3.42
C GLU A 118 10.53 11.57 2.57
N LEU A 119 9.57 10.70 2.89
CA LEU A 119 9.31 9.49 2.11
C LEU A 119 8.93 9.84 0.67
N ILE A 120 8.02 10.79 0.49
CA ILE A 120 7.58 11.25 -0.84
C ILE A 120 8.76 11.84 -1.62
N GLN A 121 9.56 12.69 -0.99
CA GLN A 121 10.74 13.29 -1.63
C GLN A 121 11.77 12.24 -2.07
N VAL A 122 11.99 11.21 -1.26
CA VAL A 122 12.87 10.09 -1.63
C VAL A 122 12.26 9.32 -2.80
N GLY A 123 10.95 9.02 -2.77
CA GLY A 123 10.25 8.33 -3.86
C GLY A 123 10.28 9.12 -5.18
N GLN A 124 10.14 10.44 -5.14
CA GLN A 124 10.25 11.31 -6.32
C GLN A 124 11.65 11.28 -6.94
N LYS A 125 12.70 11.30 -6.10
CA LYS A 125 14.09 11.27 -6.56
C LYS A 125 14.54 9.90 -7.08
N ASN A 126 13.82 8.83 -6.70
CA ASN A 126 14.18 7.46 -7.02
C ASN A 126 12.99 6.73 -7.66
N PRO A 127 12.70 6.93 -8.96
CA PRO A 127 11.55 6.30 -9.63
C PRO A 127 11.54 4.76 -9.52
N LEU A 128 12.72 4.15 -9.43
CA LEU A 128 12.88 2.70 -9.24
C LEU A 128 12.36 2.19 -7.87
N LEU A 129 12.16 3.07 -6.89
CA LEU A 129 11.55 2.73 -5.59
C LEU A 129 10.05 2.95 -5.57
N ARG A 130 9.44 3.44 -6.65
CA ARG A 130 8.03 3.83 -6.63
C ARG A 130 7.13 2.64 -6.28
N ASP A 131 7.27 1.55 -7.01
CA ASP A 131 6.49 0.32 -6.76
C ASP A 131 6.77 -0.26 -5.38
N GLU A 132 8.03 -0.24 -4.94
CA GLU A 132 8.42 -0.66 -3.60
C GLU A 132 7.68 0.13 -2.52
N VAL A 133 7.62 1.46 -2.65
CA VAL A 133 6.90 2.33 -1.71
C VAL A 133 5.41 1.99 -1.69
N TYR A 134 4.78 1.80 -2.85
CA TYR A 134 3.38 1.40 -2.93
C TYR A 134 3.14 0.02 -2.27
N CYS A 135 3.99 -0.96 -2.54
CA CYS A 135 3.91 -2.30 -1.93
C CYS A 135 4.00 -2.21 -0.39
N GLN A 136 4.94 -1.41 0.13
CA GLN A 136 5.12 -1.23 1.57
C GLN A 136 3.94 -0.49 2.22
N ILE A 137 3.36 0.51 1.55
CA ILE A 137 2.16 1.21 2.04
C ILE A 137 0.96 0.26 2.08
N MET A 138 0.74 -0.51 1.00
CA MET A 138 -0.34 -1.51 0.93
C MET A 138 -0.20 -2.57 2.03
N LYS A 139 1.03 -3.03 2.31
CA LYS A 139 1.33 -3.90 3.46
C LYS A 139 0.89 -3.29 4.79
N GLN A 140 1.18 -2.02 5.03
CA GLN A 140 0.82 -1.35 6.29
C GLN A 140 -0.69 -1.06 6.41
N LEU A 141 -1.42 -1.08 5.31
CA LEU A 141 -2.88 -0.95 5.25
C LEU A 141 -3.61 -2.32 5.32
N GLU A 142 -2.89 -3.43 5.23
CA GLU A 142 -3.46 -4.78 5.29
C GLU A 142 -3.97 -5.11 6.71
N THR A 143 -5.24 -5.50 6.81
CA THR A 143 -6.06 -5.25 8.01
C THR A 143 -6.32 -6.47 8.89
N THR A 144 -5.52 -7.54 8.83
CA THR A 144 -5.76 -8.72 9.67
C THR A 144 -5.54 -8.46 11.17
N TYR A 145 -4.92 -7.34 11.57
CA TYR A 145 -4.48 -7.11 12.96
C TYR A 145 -4.85 -5.76 13.62
N GLN A 146 -5.78 -4.97 13.06
CA GLN A 146 -5.99 -3.58 13.51
C GLN A 146 -7.38 -3.25 14.07
N THR A 147 -8.01 -4.19 14.79
CA THR A 147 -9.22 -3.88 15.59
C THR A 147 -8.94 -2.97 16.80
N SER A 148 -7.68 -2.66 17.13
CA SER A 148 -7.32 -1.94 18.35
C SER A 148 -6.31 -0.77 18.21
N VAL A 149 -5.76 -0.50 17.02
CA VAL A 149 -4.78 0.59 16.81
C VAL A 149 -5.45 1.79 16.14
N GLY A 150 -6.21 2.55 16.94
CA GLY A 150 -6.63 3.94 16.73
C GLY A 150 -6.93 4.40 15.29
N SER A 151 -8.22 4.52 14.97
CA SER A 151 -8.81 5.08 13.73
C SER A 151 -7.98 6.20 13.05
N LYS A 152 -7.43 7.14 13.83
CA LYS A 152 -6.65 8.29 13.34
C LYS A 152 -5.35 7.93 12.59
N LYS A 153 -4.67 6.84 12.93
CA LYS A 153 -3.38 6.45 12.31
C LYS A 153 -3.56 5.70 11.00
N MET A 154 -4.64 4.93 10.90
CA MET A 154 -5.08 4.34 9.63
C MET A 154 -5.41 5.44 8.60
N THR A 155 -6.11 6.49 9.01
CA THR A 155 -6.37 7.68 8.18
C THR A 155 -5.08 8.31 7.63
N LEU A 156 -4.02 8.39 8.43
CA LEU A 156 -2.74 8.96 7.99
C LEU A 156 -2.06 8.12 6.90
N THR A 157 -2.14 6.80 6.98
CA THR A 157 -1.52 5.92 5.98
C THR A 157 -2.31 5.92 4.67
N TRP A 158 -3.63 6.01 4.74
CA TRP A 158 -4.48 6.27 3.58
C TRP A 158 -4.19 7.62 2.94
N PHE A 159 -4.05 8.67 3.75
CA PHE A 159 -3.67 10.00 3.26
C PHE A 159 -2.29 10.01 2.61
N LEU A 160 -1.32 9.30 3.19
CA LEU A 160 0.00 9.12 2.59
C LEU A 160 -0.08 8.47 1.20
N LEU A 161 -0.93 7.43 1.05
CA LEU A 161 -1.12 6.77 -0.24
C LEU A 161 -1.64 7.75 -1.29
N SER A 162 -2.64 8.57 -0.95
CA SER A 162 -3.17 9.62 -1.83
C SER A 162 -2.10 10.64 -2.22
N LEU A 163 -1.33 11.12 -1.25
CA LEU A 163 -0.23 12.05 -1.51
C LEU A 163 0.85 11.45 -2.40
N CYS A 164 1.15 10.16 -2.26
CA CYS A 164 2.11 9.48 -3.14
C CYS A 164 1.61 9.48 -4.59
N VAL A 165 0.32 9.18 -4.83
CA VAL A 165 -0.27 9.24 -6.18
C VAL A 165 -0.19 10.65 -6.78
N GLU A 166 -0.48 11.68 -5.98
CA GLU A 166 -0.44 13.07 -6.44
C GLU A 166 0.99 13.57 -6.70
N MET A 167 1.94 13.24 -5.83
CA MET A 167 3.28 13.84 -5.83
C MET A 167 4.34 12.99 -6.54
N MET A 168 4.29 11.67 -6.38
CA MET A 168 5.22 10.73 -7.05
C MET A 168 4.70 10.27 -8.41
N GLY A 169 3.39 10.42 -8.67
CA GLY A 169 2.70 9.87 -9.82
C GLY A 169 2.29 8.40 -9.63
N PRO A 170 1.53 7.82 -10.57
CA PRO A 170 1.04 6.44 -10.44
C PRO A 170 2.19 5.42 -10.38
N PRO A 171 1.94 4.22 -9.81
CA PRO A 171 2.88 3.10 -9.87
C PRO A 171 3.13 2.68 -11.33
N SER A 172 4.01 1.70 -11.51
CA SER A 172 4.17 1.05 -12.82
C SER A 172 2.85 0.49 -13.37
N PRO A 173 2.71 0.37 -14.70
CA PRO A 173 1.57 -0.30 -15.32
C PRO A 173 1.33 -1.72 -14.77
N GLU A 174 2.39 -2.43 -14.40
CA GLU A 174 2.34 -3.78 -13.86
C GLU A 174 1.70 -3.81 -12.47
N LEU A 175 1.98 -2.83 -11.62
CA LEU A 175 1.41 -2.73 -10.26
C LEU A 175 0.06 -2.01 -10.24
N GLN A 176 -0.25 -1.18 -11.25
CA GLN A 176 -1.44 -0.33 -11.27
C GLN A 176 -2.74 -1.09 -11.01
N ASN A 177 -2.97 -2.23 -11.70
CA ASN A 177 -4.20 -2.99 -11.52
C ASN A 177 -4.31 -3.64 -10.12
N PHE A 178 -3.17 -3.99 -9.49
CA PHE A 178 -3.15 -4.51 -8.12
C PHE A 178 -3.47 -3.40 -7.11
N LEU A 179 -2.95 -2.19 -7.33
CA LEU A 179 -3.28 -1.03 -6.51
C LEU A 179 -4.77 -0.66 -6.66
N GLU A 180 -5.30 -0.61 -7.89
CA GLU A 180 -6.72 -0.34 -8.14
C GLU A 180 -7.63 -1.40 -7.51
N TYR A 181 -7.26 -2.68 -7.58
CA TYR A 181 -7.99 -3.75 -6.90
C TYR A 181 -7.96 -3.59 -5.38
N PHE A 182 -6.79 -3.30 -4.82
CA PHE A 182 -6.63 -3.05 -3.39
C PHE A 182 -7.49 -1.88 -2.93
N LEU A 183 -7.45 -0.76 -3.65
CA LEU A 183 -8.27 0.42 -3.38
C LEU A 183 -9.76 0.13 -3.53
N THR A 184 -10.19 -0.70 -4.48
CA THR A 184 -11.60 -1.09 -4.60
C THR A 184 -12.04 -1.95 -3.42
N LYS A 185 -11.20 -2.92 -3.03
CA LYS A 185 -11.47 -3.83 -1.91
C LYS A 185 -11.49 -3.12 -0.56
N ARG A 186 -10.68 -2.07 -0.39
CA ARG A 186 -10.43 -1.40 0.91
C ARG A 186 -10.94 0.05 0.99
N GLY A 187 -11.11 0.72 -0.13
CA GLY A 187 -11.61 2.10 -0.22
C GLY A 187 -13.07 2.20 0.21
N ASN A 188 -13.87 1.17 -0.07
CA ASN A 188 -15.21 1.03 0.50
C ASN A 188 -15.16 1.03 2.04
N ASP A 189 -14.19 0.34 2.65
CA ASP A 189 -14.02 0.32 4.12
C ASP A 189 -13.49 1.66 4.67
N ALA A 190 -12.67 2.40 3.91
CA ALA A 190 -12.07 3.65 4.36
C ALA A 190 -13.05 4.83 4.31
N VAL A 191 -13.86 4.94 3.26
CA VAL A 191 -14.93 5.94 3.14
C VAL A 191 -16.03 5.68 4.17
N LEU A 192 -16.45 4.42 4.35
CA LEU A 192 -17.44 4.03 5.37
C LEU A 192 -16.98 4.22 6.82
N ARG A 193 -15.66 4.32 7.08
CA ARG A 193 -15.10 4.56 8.42
C ARG A 193 -14.77 6.04 8.70
N MET A 194 -14.87 6.89 7.68
CA MET A 194 -14.71 8.35 7.81
C MET A 194 -16.06 9.08 7.93
N LEU A 195 -17.17 8.38 7.68
CA LEU A 195 -18.55 8.75 8.01
C LEU A 195 -18.95 8.18 9.38
#